data_AF-A0A4Y4XP49-F1
#
_entry.id   AF-A0A4Y4XP49-F1
#
_cell.length_a   1.000
_cell.length_b   1.000
_cell.length_c   1.000
_cell.angle_alpha   90.00
_cell.angle_beta   90.00
_cell.angle_gamma   90.00
#
_symmetry.space_group_name_H-M   'P 1'
#
loop_
_entity.id
_entity.type
_entity.pdbx_description
1 polymer ?
#
loop_
_entity_poly.entity_id
_entity_poly.type
_entity_poly.pdbx_seq_one_letter_code
_entity_poly.pdbx_strand_id
1 'polypeptide(L)'
;ILRKHPKQINYLAPSVAYFLTILAGTGHTVFSLIPVIVEVSQSQNIKPKAPLSLAVVSSQVAITASPVSAAVVFMSGILEPLGANYLTLLMVWIPTTFLACMLTAFVMGFTDLKLDSDPHYLERLKARNFSPPTIKEEKETSKSAKLSLWIFIGGVVAIVFYASAISKNIALISPVVLGRD
;
A
#
# COMPACT_ATOMS: atom_id res chain seq x y z
N ILE A 1 8.95 8.36 5.21
CA ILE A 1 9.63 7.04 5.15
C ILE A 1 10.38 6.87 3.83
N LEU A 2 9.72 6.94 2.67
CA LEU A 2 10.36 6.82 1.35
C LEU A 2 11.58 7.75 1.18
N ARG A 3 11.46 9.02 1.60
CA ARG A 3 12.56 10.00 1.61
C ARG A 3 13.69 9.71 2.63
N LYS A 4 13.42 8.97 3.71
CA LYS A 4 14.37 8.69 4.80
C LYS A 4 15.24 7.45 4.57
N HIS A 5 14.79 6.47 3.78
CA HIS A 5 15.55 5.25 3.44
C HIS A 5 15.60 5.01 1.93
N PRO A 6 16.24 5.90 1.17
CA PRO A 6 15.97 6.02 -0.25
C PRO A 6 16.68 4.92 -1.09
N LYS A 7 17.73 4.27 -0.55
CA LYS A 7 18.39 3.09 -1.14
C LYS A 7 17.52 1.84 -1.23
N GLN A 8 16.41 1.77 -0.49
CA GLN A 8 15.50 0.62 -0.47
C GLN A 8 14.15 0.92 -1.14
N ILE A 9 14.11 1.92 -2.04
CA ILE A 9 12.85 2.37 -2.65
C ILE A 9 12.07 1.25 -3.36
N ASN A 10 12.78 0.25 -3.90
CA ASN A 10 12.17 -0.88 -4.58
C ASN A 10 11.26 -1.73 -3.67
N TYR A 11 11.55 -1.79 -2.36
CA TYR A 11 10.71 -2.47 -1.37
C TYR A 11 9.78 -1.50 -0.63
N LEU A 12 10.26 -0.30 -0.37
CA LEU A 12 9.49 0.70 0.38
C LEU A 12 8.31 1.24 -0.43
N ALA A 13 8.46 1.47 -1.73
CA ALA A 13 7.39 1.97 -2.59
C ALA A 13 6.16 1.03 -2.61
N PRO A 14 6.31 -0.28 -2.92
CA PRO A 14 5.19 -1.21 -2.84
C PRO A 14 4.66 -1.38 -1.42
N SER A 15 5.52 -1.45 -0.40
CA SER A 15 5.05 -1.58 0.99
C SER A 15 4.17 -0.40 1.42
N VAL A 16 4.62 0.84 1.17
CA VAL A 16 3.85 2.03 1.54
C VAL A 16 2.54 2.12 0.76
N ALA A 17 2.55 1.80 -0.54
CA ALA A 17 1.33 1.76 -1.35
C ALA A 17 0.35 0.67 -0.86
N TYR A 18 0.87 -0.50 -0.50
CA TYR A 18 0.09 -1.62 0.05
C TYR A 18 -0.61 -1.24 1.35
N PHE A 19 0.14 -0.75 2.35
CA PHE A 19 -0.43 -0.37 3.64
C PHE A 19 -1.41 0.80 3.51
N LEU A 20 -1.08 1.80 2.68
CA LEU A 20 -1.99 2.91 2.45
C LEU A 20 -3.31 2.45 1.83
N THR A 21 -3.26 1.46 0.93
CA THR A 21 -4.46 0.89 0.31
C THR A 21 -5.27 0.02 1.27
N ILE A 22 -4.61 -0.81 2.09
CA ILE A 22 -5.28 -1.58 3.14
C ILE A 22 -6.05 -0.65 4.07
N LEU A 23 -5.42 0.45 4.47
CA LEU A 23 -6.01 1.45 5.33
C LEU A 23 -7.15 2.18 4.63
N ALA A 24 -6.92 2.75 3.45
CA ALA A 24 -7.90 3.58 2.76
C ALA A 24 -9.05 2.80 2.09
N GLY A 25 -8.89 1.49 1.86
CA GLY A 25 -9.87 0.65 1.17
C GLY A 25 -9.95 0.87 -0.35
N THR A 26 -9.04 1.66 -0.95
CA THR A 26 -9.02 1.94 -2.40
C THR A 26 -7.62 2.02 -2.98
N GLY A 27 -7.45 1.44 -4.17
CA GLY A 27 -6.18 1.43 -4.89
C GLY A 27 -5.82 2.75 -5.56
N HIS A 28 -6.72 3.74 -5.56
CA HIS A 28 -6.42 5.07 -6.11
C HIS A 28 -5.58 5.93 -5.17
N THR A 29 -5.38 5.50 -3.92
CA THR A 29 -4.48 6.18 -2.99
C THR A 29 -3.04 6.25 -3.50
N VAL A 30 -2.63 5.32 -4.37
CA VAL A 30 -1.31 5.32 -4.99
C VAL A 30 -1.03 6.56 -5.83
N PHE A 31 -2.06 7.23 -6.38
CA PHE A 31 -1.86 8.43 -7.20
C PHE A 31 -1.22 9.58 -6.43
N SER A 32 -1.48 9.66 -5.12
CA SER A 32 -0.82 10.62 -4.24
C SER A 32 0.67 10.30 -4.00
N LEU A 33 1.05 9.02 -4.14
CA LEU A 33 2.40 8.53 -3.90
C LEU A 33 3.27 8.57 -5.16
N ILE A 34 2.68 8.45 -6.36
CA ILE A 34 3.40 8.49 -7.65
C ILE A 34 4.42 9.64 -7.73
N PRO A 35 4.06 10.92 -7.52
CA PRO A 35 5.03 12.01 -7.64
C PRO A 35 6.16 11.89 -6.61
N VAL A 36 5.86 11.43 -5.39
CA VAL A 36 6.88 11.20 -4.34
C VAL A 36 7.81 10.04 -4.71
N ILE A 37 7.27 8.95 -5.26
CA ILE A 37 8.07 7.79 -5.70
C ILE A 37 9.00 8.20 -6.83
N VAL A 38 8.51 8.97 -7.80
CA VAL A 38 9.33 9.47 -8.92
C VAL A 38 10.45 10.38 -8.41
N GLU A 39 10.13 11.35 -7.56
CA GLU A 39 11.10 12.29 -6.98
C GLU A 39 12.20 11.56 -6.19
N VAL A 40 11.81 10.64 -5.30
CA VAL A 40 12.79 9.89 -4.49
C VAL A 40 13.61 8.94 -5.36
N SER A 41 13.00 8.27 -6.36
CA SER A 41 13.73 7.35 -7.25
C SER A 41 14.80 8.10 -8.05
N GLN A 42 14.45 9.24 -8.64
CA GLN A 42 15.40 10.05 -9.40
C GLN A 42 16.52 10.62 -8.51
N SER A 43 16.21 11.07 -7.29
CA SER A 43 17.24 11.55 -6.35
C SER A 43 18.27 10.50 -5.94
N GLN A 44 17.95 9.21 -6.09
CA GLN A 44 18.83 8.08 -5.77
C GLN A 44 19.46 7.43 -6.99
N ASN A 45 19.27 8.01 -8.17
CA ASN A 45 19.75 7.41 -9.41
C ASN A 45 19.13 6.04 -9.71
N ILE A 46 17.87 5.85 -9.32
CA ILE A 46 17.10 4.63 -9.56
C ILE A 46 16.04 4.91 -10.63
N LYS A 47 15.95 4.03 -11.64
CA LYS A 47 14.92 4.09 -12.68
C LYS A 47 13.53 4.06 -12.04
N PRO A 48 12.70 5.11 -12.19
CA PRO A 48 11.37 5.15 -11.55
C PRO A 48 10.42 4.06 -12.03
N LYS A 49 10.63 3.49 -13.23
CA LYS A 49 9.76 2.47 -13.85
C LYS A 49 9.46 1.31 -12.91
N ALA A 50 10.50 0.70 -12.31
CA ALA A 50 10.33 -0.45 -11.43
C ALA A 50 9.57 -0.14 -10.12
N PRO A 51 10.01 0.81 -9.27
CA PRO A 51 9.30 1.12 -8.03
C PRO A 51 7.90 1.69 -8.27
N LEU A 52 7.67 2.41 -9.38
CA LEU A 52 6.35 2.92 -9.73
C LEU A 52 5.39 1.81 -10.15
N SER A 53 5.83 0.90 -11.03
CA SER A 53 5.02 -0.27 -11.41
C SER A 53 4.69 -1.16 -10.21
N LEU A 54 5.68 -1.42 -9.35
CA LEU A 54 5.47 -2.21 -8.14
C LEU A 54 4.46 -1.55 -7.20
N ALA A 55 4.54 -0.23 -6.99
CA ALA A 55 3.60 0.49 -6.14
C ALA A 55 2.16 0.42 -6.65
N VAL A 56 1.94 0.59 -7.96
CA VAL A 56 0.60 0.54 -8.55
C VAL A 56 0.00 -0.87 -8.44
N VAL A 57 0.76 -1.89 -8.82
CA VAL A 57 0.29 -3.29 -8.71
C VAL A 57 0.02 -3.66 -7.26
N SER A 58 0.94 -3.32 -6.36
CA SER A 58 0.80 -3.61 -4.94
C SER A 58 -0.43 -2.92 -4.33
N SER A 59 -0.78 -1.73 -4.80
CA SER A 59 -1.98 -1.02 -4.38
C SER A 59 -3.25 -1.74 -4.83
N GLN A 60 -3.34 -2.16 -6.10
CA GLN A 60 -4.54 -2.86 -6.59
C GLN A 60 -4.74 -4.21 -5.89
N VAL A 61 -3.65 -4.96 -5.69
CA VAL A 61 -3.69 -6.24 -4.96
C VAL A 61 -4.08 -6.01 -3.49
N ALA A 62 -3.60 -4.94 -2.85
CA ALA A 62 -3.92 -4.64 -1.45
C ALA A 62 -5.42 -4.41 -1.18
N ILE A 63 -6.22 -4.00 -2.18
CA ILE A 63 -7.66 -3.79 -2.02
C ILE A 63 -8.33 -5.09 -1.56
N THR A 64 -7.88 -6.23 -2.08
CA THR A 64 -8.45 -7.54 -1.73
C THR A 64 -8.05 -7.98 -0.33
N ALA A 65 -7.03 -7.38 0.29
CA ALA A 65 -6.61 -7.68 1.65
C ALA A 65 -7.06 -6.61 2.67
N SER A 66 -7.85 -5.62 2.23
CA SER A 66 -8.29 -4.51 3.07
C SER A 66 -9.54 -4.89 3.88
N PRO A 67 -9.52 -4.77 5.22
CA PRO A 67 -10.70 -5.00 6.05
C PRO A 67 -11.79 -3.93 5.85
N VAL A 68 -11.40 -2.74 5.38
CA VAL A 68 -12.30 -1.59 5.14
C VAL A 68 -12.94 -1.66 3.76
N SER A 69 -12.42 -2.50 2.86
CA SER A 69 -12.92 -2.61 1.50
C SER A 69 -14.25 -3.35 1.44
N ALA A 70 -15.25 -2.71 0.82
CA ALA A 70 -16.55 -3.31 0.54
C ALA A 70 -16.42 -4.63 -0.26
N ALA A 71 -15.43 -4.71 -1.15
CA ALA A 71 -15.17 -5.92 -1.94
C ALA A 71 -14.84 -7.13 -1.05
N VAL A 72 -14.07 -6.94 0.02
CA VAL A 72 -13.67 -8.02 0.94
C VAL A 72 -14.85 -8.45 1.81
N VAL A 73 -15.63 -7.49 2.30
CA VAL A 73 -16.86 -7.77 3.07
C VAL A 73 -17.85 -8.57 2.24
N PHE A 74 -18.13 -8.11 1.01
CA PHE A 74 -19.01 -8.81 0.07
C PHE A 74 -18.53 -10.22 -0.25
N MET A 75 -17.23 -10.36 -0.57
CA MET A 75 -16.63 -11.66 -0.89
C MET A 75 -16.70 -12.62 0.31
N SER A 76 -16.53 -12.12 1.54
CA SER A 76 -16.69 -12.94 2.74
C SER A 76 -18.11 -13.47 2.93
N GLY A 77 -19.15 -12.72 2.53
CA GLY A 77 -20.53 -13.19 2.57
C GLY A 77 -20.80 -14.32 1.58
N ILE A 78 -20.23 -14.24 0.37
CA ILE A 78 -20.33 -15.30 -0.66
C ILE A 78 -19.59 -16.57 -0.22
N LEU A 79 -18.47 -16.43 0.50
CA LEU A 79 -17.63 -17.53 0.94
C LEU A 79 -18.04 -18.13 2.30
N GLU A 80 -18.92 -17.49 3.07
CA GLU A 80 -19.40 -18.00 4.35
C GLU A 80 -20.06 -19.39 4.24
N PRO A 81 -20.90 -19.69 3.22
CA PRO A 81 -21.46 -21.04 3.01
C PRO A 81 -20.41 -22.12 2.73
N LEU A 82 -19.24 -21.74 2.23
CA LEU A 82 -18.10 -22.64 1.99
C LEU A 82 -17.21 -22.82 3.24
N GLY A 83 -17.61 -22.25 4.37
CA GLY A 83 -16.88 -22.34 5.65
C GLY A 83 -15.75 -21.32 5.81
N ALA A 84 -15.55 -20.42 4.85
CA ALA A 84 -14.54 -19.38 4.93
C ALA A 84 -15.13 -18.11 5.55
N ASN A 85 -14.80 -17.88 6.82
CA ASN A 85 -15.23 -16.67 7.52
C ASN A 85 -14.35 -15.45 7.16
N TYR A 86 -14.89 -14.25 7.35
CA TYR A 86 -14.23 -12.96 7.07
C TYR A 86 -12.82 -12.85 7.70
N LEU A 87 -12.65 -13.29 8.94
CA LEU A 87 -11.37 -13.17 9.64
C LEU A 87 -10.32 -14.14 9.06
N THR A 88 -10.73 -15.37 8.73
CA THR A 88 -9.90 -16.37 8.06
C THR A 88 -9.44 -15.87 6.70
N LEU A 89 -10.33 -15.23 5.93
CA LEU A 89 -9.96 -14.63 4.65
C LEU A 89 -8.91 -13.54 4.82
N LEU A 90 -9.10 -12.61 5.76
CA LEU A 90 -8.10 -11.57 6.04
C LEU A 90 -6.76 -12.16 6.52
N MET A 91 -6.80 -13.16 7.40
CA MET A 91 -5.61 -13.85 7.91
C MET A 91 -4.81 -14.54 6.80
N VAL A 92 -5.46 -15.00 5.73
CA VAL A 92 -4.78 -15.61 4.58
C VAL A 92 -4.36 -14.55 3.56
N TRP A 93 -5.26 -13.64 3.20
CA TRP A 93 -5.02 -12.66 2.15
C TRP A 93 -3.92 -11.69 2.51
N ILE A 94 -3.97 -11.05 3.70
CA ILE A 94 -2.95 -10.05 4.10
C ILE A 94 -1.52 -10.58 3.96
N PRO A 95 -1.13 -11.73 4.54
CA PRO A 95 0.24 -12.22 4.41
C PRO A 95 0.55 -12.71 3.00
N THR A 96 -0.37 -13.42 2.33
CA THR A 96 -0.10 -13.98 1.00
C THR A 96 0.09 -12.89 -0.05
N THR A 97 -0.77 -11.87 -0.08
CA THR A 97 -0.67 -10.78 -1.04
C THR A 97 0.49 -9.85 -0.75
N PHE A 98 0.77 -9.58 0.54
CA PHE A 98 1.95 -8.80 0.91
C PHE A 98 3.24 -9.52 0.51
N LEU A 99 3.35 -10.81 0.81
CA LEU A 99 4.52 -11.61 0.45
C LEU A 99 4.70 -11.70 -1.07
N ALA A 100 3.62 -11.88 -1.84
CA ALA A 100 3.67 -11.85 -3.29
C ALA A 100 4.22 -10.52 -3.84
N CYS A 101 3.78 -9.39 -3.27
CA CYS A 101 4.30 -8.07 -3.64
C CYS A 101 5.79 -7.92 -3.30
N MET A 102 6.22 -8.41 -2.13
CA MET A 102 7.62 -8.33 -1.70
C MET A 102 8.53 -9.26 -2.51
N LEU A 103 8.07 -10.46 -2.87
CA LEU A 103 8.79 -11.36 -3.77
C LEU A 103 8.92 -10.75 -5.17
N THR A 104 7.87 -10.09 -5.66
CA THR A 104 7.93 -9.39 -6.96
C THR A 104 8.94 -8.24 -6.90
N ALA A 105 8.98 -7.48 -5.80
CA ALA A 105 9.99 -6.45 -5.58
C ALA A 105 11.41 -7.04 -5.53
N PHE A 106 11.58 -8.21 -4.90
CA PHE A 106 12.85 -8.93 -4.87
C PHE A 106 13.31 -9.34 -6.27
N VAL A 107 12.44 -9.94 -7.07
CA VAL A 107 12.74 -10.33 -8.46
C VAL A 107 13.10 -9.10 -9.31
N MET A 108 12.36 -8.00 -9.18
CA MET A 108 12.68 -6.74 -9.87
C MET A 108 14.02 -6.15 -9.44
N GLY A 109 14.51 -6.48 -8.25
CA GLY A 109 15.83 -6.07 -7.75
C GLY A 109 17.01 -6.58 -8.59
N PHE A 110 16.83 -7.65 -9.38
CA PHE A 110 17.85 -8.18 -10.28
C PHE A 110 17.90 -7.47 -11.64
N THR A 111 16.96 -6.57 -11.93
CA THR A 111 16.93 -5.83 -13.19
C THR A 111 17.87 -4.61 -13.15
N ASP A 112 18.26 -4.07 -14.31
CA ASP A 112 19.08 -2.86 -14.35
C ASP A 112 18.28 -1.62 -13.92
N LEU A 113 18.40 -1.32 -12.64
CA LEU A 113 17.71 -0.21 -11.98
C LEU A 113 18.50 1.11 -12.04
N LYS A 114 19.71 1.15 -12.61
CA LYS A 114 20.52 2.39 -12.66
C LYS A 114 19.92 3.39 -13.63
N LEU A 115 19.67 4.62 -13.17
CA LEU A 115 19.09 5.68 -14.01
C LEU A 115 20.12 6.29 -14.97
N ASP A 116 21.38 6.37 -14.55
CA ASP A 116 22.49 6.92 -15.37
C ASP A 116 22.80 6.11 -16.64
N SER A 117 22.39 4.85 -16.71
CA SER A 117 22.58 4.01 -17.90
C SER A 117 21.45 4.15 -18.93
N ASP A 118 20.40 4.94 -18.63
CA ASP A 118 19.22 5.03 -19.49
C ASP A 118 19.42 6.05 -20.63
N PRO A 119 19.46 5.61 -21.91
CA PRO A 119 19.70 6.50 -23.05
C PRO A 119 18.64 7.61 -23.17
N HIS A 120 17.39 7.28 -22.87
CA HIS A 120 16.26 8.21 -22.99
C HIS A 120 16.26 9.23 -21.85
N TYR A 121 16.75 8.86 -20.65
CA TYR A 121 16.99 9.82 -19.57
C TYR A 121 18.11 10.81 -19.93
N LEU A 122 19.23 10.31 -20.45
CA LEU A 122 20.38 11.13 -20.85
C LEU A 122 20.02 12.10 -22.00
N GLU A 123 19.24 11.66 -22.98
CA GLU A 123 18.71 12.52 -24.05
C GLU A 123 17.83 13.65 -23.50
N ARG A 124 16.90 13.32 -22.58
CA ARG A 124 16.01 14.30 -21.95
C ARG A 124 16.76 15.31 -21.08
N LEU A 125 17.85 14.87 -20.45
CA LEU A 125 18.69 15.71 -19.61
C LEU A 125 19.55 16.66 -20.47
N LYS A 126 20.09 16.17 -21.60
CA LYS A 126 20.82 16.98 -22.60
C LYS A 126 19.94 18.02 -23.29
N ALA A 127 18.67 17.69 -23.54
CA ALA A 127 17.71 18.62 -24.14
C ALA A 127 17.30 19.79 -23.24
N ARG A 128 17.81 19.88 -21.99
CA ARG A 128 17.41 20.88 -20.95
C ARG A 128 15.90 20.95 -20.65
N ASN A 129 15.10 19.98 -21.11
CA ASN A 129 13.67 19.91 -20.84
C ASN A 129 13.32 19.42 -19.43
N PHE A 130 14.31 19.05 -18.62
CA PHE A 130 14.12 18.52 -17.27
C PHE A 130 15.17 19.08 -16.32
N SER A 131 14.72 19.76 -15.26
CA SER A 131 15.54 20.00 -14.07
C SER A 131 15.49 18.75 -13.19
N PRO A 132 16.62 18.28 -12.64
CA PRO A 132 16.59 17.21 -11.64
C PRO A 132 15.68 17.65 -10.48
N PRO A 133 14.87 16.73 -9.92
CA PRO A 133 13.95 17.08 -8.86
C PRO A 133 14.72 17.66 -7.69
N THR A 134 14.48 18.93 -7.40
CA THR A 134 14.99 19.57 -6.20
C THR A 134 14.32 18.89 -5.01
N ILE A 135 15.10 18.23 -4.15
CA ILE A 135 14.61 17.66 -2.91
C ILE A 135 14.02 18.82 -2.11
N LYS A 136 12.70 19.00 -2.15
CA LYS A 136 12.03 20.01 -1.32
C LYS A 136 12.32 19.65 0.12
N GLU A 137 12.83 20.61 0.89
CA GLU A 137 13.12 20.47 2.32
C GLU A 137 11.93 19.86 3.06
N GLU A 138 12.25 19.10 4.12
CA GLU A 138 11.31 18.37 4.94
C GLU A 138 10.26 19.35 5.50
N LYS A 139 9.09 19.43 4.85
CA LYS A 139 7.95 20.11 5.45
C LYS A 139 7.64 19.33 6.72
N GLU A 140 7.88 19.94 7.88
CA GLU A 140 7.58 19.33 9.17
C GLU A 140 6.15 18.79 9.14
N THR A 141 6.02 17.48 9.30
CA THR A 141 4.71 16.84 9.38
C THR A 141 4.00 17.43 10.59
N SER A 142 2.91 18.17 10.37
CA SER A 142 2.10 18.74 11.45
C SER A 142 1.74 17.65 12.46
N LYS A 143 1.84 17.97 13.76
CA LYS A 143 1.41 17.08 14.84
C LYS A 143 -0.04 16.62 14.66
N SER A 144 -0.88 17.47 14.06
CA SER A 144 -2.28 17.15 13.71
C SER A 144 -2.39 16.01 12.69
N ALA A 145 -1.52 15.98 11.66
CA ALA A 145 -1.55 14.91 10.66
C ALA A 145 -1.21 13.53 11.26
N LYS A 146 -0.30 13.49 12.24
CA LYS A 146 0.01 12.26 12.98
C LYS A 146 -1.17 11.82 13.85
N LEU A 147 -1.86 12.76 14.49
CA LEU A 147 -3.04 12.47 15.30
C LEU A 147 -4.17 11.88 14.43
N SER A 148 -4.47 12.47 13.28
CA SER A 148 -5.47 11.95 12.35
C SER A 148 -5.17 10.53 11.87
N LEU A 149 -3.90 10.21 11.60
CA LEU A 149 -3.49 8.85 11.23
C LEU A 149 -3.74 7.86 12.37
N TRP A 150 -3.41 8.22 13.61
CA TRP A 150 -3.64 7.34 14.76
C TRP A 150 -5.13 7.12 15.06
N ILE A 151 -5.95 8.17 14.94
CA ILE A 151 -7.41 8.05 15.06
C ILE A 151 -7.95 7.11 13.97
N PHE A 152 -7.48 7.26 12.73
CA PHE A 152 -7.88 6.39 11.62
C PHE A 152 -7.52 4.92 11.87
N ILE A 153 -6.27 4.64 12.24
CA ILE A 153 -5.81 3.29 12.57
C ILE A 153 -6.62 2.72 13.73
N GLY A 154 -6.88 3.52 14.77
CA GLY A 154 -7.74 3.13 15.89
C GLY A 154 -9.15 2.72 15.43
N GLY A 155 -9.74 3.48 14.51
CA GLY A 155 -11.03 3.16 13.89
C GLY A 155 -11.00 1.83 13.13
N VAL A 156 -9.98 1.58 12.31
CA VAL A 156 -9.81 0.30 11.59
C VAL A 156 -9.69 -0.86 12.56
N VAL A 157 -8.88 -0.73 13.61
CA VAL A 157 -8.73 -1.76 14.65
C VAL A 157 -10.06 -2.01 15.36
N ALA A 158 -10.81 -0.96 15.71
CA ALA A 158 -12.11 -1.10 16.34
C ALA A 158 -13.12 -1.82 15.45
N ILE A 159 -13.16 -1.52 14.14
CA ILE A 159 -14.02 -2.19 13.17
C ILE A 159 -13.64 -3.67 13.03
N VAL A 160 -12.34 -3.98 12.89
CA VAL A 160 -11.86 -5.37 12.81
C VAL A 160 -12.16 -6.13 14.11
N PHE A 161 -12.00 -5.49 15.27
CA PHE A 161 -12.32 -6.09 16.56
C PHE A 161 -13.82 -6.34 16.71
N TYR A 162 -14.67 -5.38 16.36
CA TYR A 162 -16.12 -5.56 16.33
C TYR A 162 -16.47 -6.72 15.39
N ALA A 163 -16.02 -6.69 14.14
CA ALA A 163 -16.23 -7.75 13.14
C ALA A 163 -15.76 -9.14 13.60
N SER A 164 -14.74 -9.19 14.47
CA SER A 164 -14.24 -10.42 15.11
C SER A 164 -15.12 -10.84 16.29
N ALA A 165 -15.58 -9.90 17.12
CA ALA A 165 -16.43 -10.15 18.29
C ALA A 165 -17.83 -10.66 17.92
N ILE A 166 -18.38 -10.21 16.78
CA ILE A 166 -19.63 -10.71 16.20
C ILE A 166 -19.44 -11.94 15.28
N SER A 167 -18.21 -12.41 15.07
CA SER A 167 -17.95 -13.64 14.33
C SER A 167 -18.32 -14.87 15.17
N LYS A 168 -18.96 -15.88 14.54
CA LYS A 168 -19.39 -17.15 15.15
C LYS A 168 -18.25 -17.93 15.84
N ASN A 169 -16.99 -17.61 15.58
CA ASN A 169 -15.81 -18.24 16.21
C ASN A 169 -15.46 -17.71 17.62
N ILE A 170 -15.92 -16.51 18.01
CA ILE A 170 -15.56 -15.89 19.30
C ILE A 170 -16.80 -15.65 20.17
N ALA A 171 -18.00 -15.50 19.58
CA ALA A 171 -19.31 -15.50 20.24
C ALA A 171 -19.37 -14.70 21.57
N LEU A 172 -18.78 -13.50 21.61
CA LEU A 172 -18.74 -12.67 22.83
C LEU A 172 -19.92 -11.69 22.96
N ILE A 173 -20.64 -11.40 21.87
CA ILE A 173 -21.75 -10.42 21.88
C ILE A 173 -22.97 -10.99 21.15
N SER A 174 -24.05 -11.15 21.90
CA SER A 174 -25.40 -11.42 21.42
C SER A 174 -26.35 -10.42 22.09
N PRO A 175 -27.15 -9.64 21.34
CA PRO A 175 -27.43 -9.72 19.90
C PRO A 175 -26.55 -8.82 19.02
N VAL A 176 -26.48 -9.15 17.72
CA VAL A 176 -25.79 -8.37 16.68
C VAL A 176 -26.70 -7.20 16.26
N VAL A 177 -26.30 -5.96 16.55
CA VAL A 177 -27.12 -4.75 16.26
C VAL A 177 -26.90 -4.24 14.83
N LEU A 178 -25.76 -4.54 14.21
CA LEU A 178 -25.43 -4.22 12.82
C LEU A 178 -25.06 -5.50 12.06
N GLY A 179 -26.01 -6.01 11.26
CA GLY A 179 -25.81 -7.14 10.36
C GLY A 179 -24.87 -6.80 9.20
N ARG A 180 -24.24 -7.82 8.61
CA ARG A 180 -23.36 -7.70 7.43
C ARG A 180 -24.15 -7.70 6.12
N ASP A 181 -25.26 -6.98 6.08
CA ASP A 181 -26.12 -6.85 4.90
C ASP A 181 -25.71 -5.66 4.04
#